data_AF-A0A7R9ILW8-F1
#
_entry.id   AF-A0A7R9ILW8-F1
#
_cell.length_a   1.000
_cell.length_b   1.000
_cell.length_c   1.000
_cell.angle_alpha   90.00
_cell.angle_beta   90.00
_cell.angle_gamma   90.00
#
_symmetry.space_group_name_H-M   'P 1'
#
loop_
_entity.id
_entity.type
_entity.pdbx_description
1 polymer ?
#
loop_
_entity_poly.entity_id
_entity_poly.type
_entity_poly.pdbx_seq_one_letter_code
_entity_poly.pdbx_strand_id
1 'polypeptide(L)'
;MTINSLQDIRHQFYLHARLDLFEGRLKVTDWSSAARLVAFVAQAENTDIEPLTALPWCEEPKPPDFHHRAAAQHHTIKGMKPSAAEYWLLKDVSSLEDFGQELFQSKTAPGAALGVGPHGVTLYYPGDTNKHSYFLSTVCDHCFRVFISVPYTAINSASSRRRLFDLVYLNLEADKKTFSVKLDTSQAAAGLYRAITEKHAFYSCETVCRAVTTQFIRDLKGTIVSIFNEDTSLGKKYVFDIKRTCREVYDNARRALYQTGNSVFQPLEDDGCVSTVTVCDGCSEEDCKQSKQRLSRFLEAMSCRICMDRAIDTALFPCAHIITCGECAARCERCPLCRAQIEQSSRIYLPVELSHLDNS
;
A
#
# COMPACT_ATOMS: atom_id res chain seq x y z
N MET A 1 3.79 -24.16 3.32
CA MET A 1 2.53 -24.25 2.55
C MET A 1 2.76 -23.53 1.24
N THR A 2 2.73 -24.24 0.12
CA THR A 2 3.05 -23.67 -1.20
C THR A 2 1.81 -23.00 -1.76
N ILE A 3 1.85 -21.68 -1.87
CA ILE A 3 0.76 -20.88 -2.47
C ILE A 3 0.86 -21.07 -3.98
N ASN A 4 -0.13 -21.74 -4.58
CA ASN A 4 -0.05 -22.20 -5.97
C ASN A 4 -0.94 -21.38 -6.92
N SER A 5 -1.85 -20.55 -6.42
CA SER A 5 -2.71 -19.67 -7.22
C SER A 5 -2.97 -18.31 -6.56
N LEU A 6 -3.38 -17.32 -7.36
CA LEU A 6 -3.89 -16.03 -6.87
C LEU A 6 -5.15 -16.20 -5.98
N GLN A 7 -5.95 -17.23 -6.25
CA GLN A 7 -7.16 -17.52 -5.49
C GLN A 7 -6.82 -17.98 -4.06
N ASP A 8 -5.75 -18.76 -3.89
CA ASP A 8 -5.25 -19.15 -2.56
C ASP A 8 -4.78 -17.92 -1.76
N ILE A 9 -4.09 -16.96 -2.41
CA ILE A 9 -3.68 -15.71 -1.77
C ILE A 9 -4.90 -14.93 -1.30
N ARG A 10 -5.87 -14.70 -2.20
CA ARG A 10 -7.09 -13.95 -1.87
C ARG A 10 -7.85 -14.59 -0.72
N HIS A 11 -7.96 -15.92 -0.70
CA HIS A 11 -8.58 -16.65 0.40
C HIS A 11 -7.84 -16.42 1.74
N GLN A 12 -6.50 -16.44 1.77
CA GLN A 12 -5.74 -16.12 3.00
C GLN A 12 -5.94 -14.68 3.47
N PHE A 13 -5.99 -13.70 2.55
CA PHE A 13 -6.31 -12.32 2.90
C PHE A 13 -7.74 -12.18 3.45
N TYR A 14 -8.71 -12.89 2.87
CA TYR A 14 -10.09 -12.93 3.36
C TYR A 14 -10.17 -13.51 4.77
N LEU A 15 -9.48 -14.63 5.05
CA LEU A 15 -9.42 -15.22 6.39
C LEU A 15 -8.85 -14.24 7.42
N HIS A 16 -7.82 -13.49 7.05
CA HIS A 16 -7.20 -12.49 7.93
C HIS A 16 -8.14 -11.30 8.20
N ALA A 17 -8.71 -10.70 7.15
CA ALA A 17 -9.66 -9.59 7.28
C ALA A 17 -10.89 -9.98 8.11
N ARG A 18 -11.41 -11.20 7.93
CA ARG A 18 -12.52 -11.73 8.74
C ARG A 18 -12.14 -11.85 10.22
N LEU A 19 -10.95 -12.35 10.55
CA LEU A 19 -10.46 -12.41 11.93
C LEU A 19 -10.34 -11.01 12.54
N ASP A 20 -9.81 -10.04 11.80
CA ASP A 20 -9.69 -8.66 12.28
C ASP A 20 -11.04 -7.98 12.54
N LEU A 21 -12.04 -8.24 11.70
CA LEU A 21 -13.43 -7.80 11.90
C LEU A 21 -14.06 -8.46 13.14
N PHE A 22 -13.91 -9.77 13.28
CA PHE A 22 -14.54 -10.54 14.37
C PHE A 22 -13.93 -10.23 15.74
N GLU A 23 -12.61 -10.00 15.79
CA GLU A 23 -11.87 -9.62 16.99
C GLU A 23 -11.90 -8.11 17.25
N GLY A 24 -12.64 -7.32 16.44
CA GLY A 24 -12.82 -5.88 16.60
C GLY A 24 -11.54 -5.05 16.40
N ARG A 25 -10.52 -5.61 15.75
CA ARG A 25 -9.29 -4.92 15.34
C ARG A 25 -9.52 -4.00 14.15
N LEU A 26 -10.37 -4.43 13.22
CA LEU A 26 -10.84 -3.64 12.09
C LEU A 26 -12.33 -3.34 12.33
N LYS A 27 -12.70 -2.06 12.33
CA LYS A 27 -14.06 -1.63 12.60
C LYS A 27 -14.67 -0.96 11.37
N VAL A 28 -15.98 -1.14 11.23
CA VAL A 28 -16.76 -0.55 10.15
C VAL A 28 -17.31 0.79 10.63
N THR A 29 -17.24 1.81 9.77
CA THR A 29 -17.78 3.14 10.03
C THR A 29 -19.30 3.10 10.22
N ASP A 30 -20.02 2.45 9.30
CA ASP A 30 -21.49 2.47 9.31
C ASP A 30 -22.13 1.07 9.32
N TRP A 31 -23.34 1.01 9.92
CA TRP A 31 -24.12 -0.22 10.03
C TRP A 31 -24.66 -0.78 8.72
N SER A 32 -24.67 -0.01 7.62
CA SER A 32 -25.07 -0.51 6.29
C SER A 32 -23.91 -1.27 5.65
N SER A 33 -22.69 -0.75 5.76
CA SER A 33 -21.46 -1.46 5.37
C SER A 33 -21.22 -2.70 6.23
N ALA A 34 -21.50 -2.64 7.54
CA ALA A 34 -21.46 -3.82 8.40
C ALA A 34 -22.45 -4.90 7.93
N ALA A 35 -23.66 -4.51 7.51
CA ALA A 35 -24.66 -5.46 6.99
C ALA A 35 -24.23 -6.10 5.66
N ARG A 36 -23.56 -5.37 4.76
CA ARG A 36 -22.96 -5.94 3.54
C ARG A 36 -21.84 -6.93 3.85
N LEU A 37 -20.93 -6.56 4.77
CA LEU A 37 -19.82 -7.43 5.17
C LEU A 37 -20.30 -8.73 5.83
N VAL A 38 -21.31 -8.65 6.72
CA VAL A 38 -21.98 -9.84 7.27
C VAL A 38 -22.54 -10.73 6.16
N ALA A 39 -23.21 -10.15 5.17
CA ALA A 39 -23.78 -10.89 4.05
C ALA A 39 -22.68 -11.58 3.21
N PHE A 40 -21.57 -10.90 2.90
CA PHE A 40 -20.45 -11.50 2.18
C PHE A 40 -19.79 -12.64 2.97
N VAL A 41 -19.65 -12.54 4.30
CA VAL A 41 -19.17 -13.64 5.13
C VAL A 41 -20.13 -14.83 5.08
N ALA A 42 -21.44 -14.59 5.26
CA ALA A 42 -22.47 -15.63 5.21
C ALA A 42 -22.46 -16.38 3.86
N GLN A 43 -22.37 -15.65 2.75
CA GLN A 43 -22.35 -16.18 1.38
C GLN A 43 -21.02 -16.86 1.01
N ALA A 44 -19.89 -16.45 1.61
CA ALA A 44 -18.59 -17.08 1.41
C ALA A 44 -18.45 -18.41 2.17
N GLU A 45 -18.94 -18.47 3.41
CA GLU A 45 -18.85 -19.66 4.27
C GLU A 45 -20.05 -20.61 4.14
N ASN A 46 -21.15 -20.16 3.51
CA ASN A 46 -22.44 -20.82 3.54
C ASN A 46 -22.89 -21.07 4.99
N THR A 47 -22.87 -20.00 5.80
CA THR A 47 -23.19 -20.00 7.24
C THR A 47 -24.35 -19.05 7.56
N ASP A 48 -24.98 -19.24 8.72
CA ASP A 48 -26.12 -18.45 9.15
C ASP A 48 -25.74 -17.03 9.58
N ILE A 49 -26.65 -16.08 9.36
CA ILE A 49 -26.45 -14.66 9.62
C ILE A 49 -26.52 -14.34 11.13
N GLU A 50 -27.35 -15.06 11.87
CA GLU A 50 -27.59 -14.84 13.31
C GLU A 50 -26.28 -14.73 14.13
N PRO A 51 -25.37 -15.73 14.13
CA PRO A 51 -24.11 -15.63 14.89
C PRO A 51 -23.22 -14.48 14.41
N LEU A 52 -23.19 -14.21 13.09
CA LEU A 52 -22.40 -13.11 12.53
C LEU A 52 -22.90 -11.75 13.01
N THR A 53 -24.21 -11.55 13.10
CA THR A 53 -24.76 -10.26 13.55
C THR A 53 -24.54 -9.97 15.04
N ALA A 54 -24.17 -10.97 15.84
CA ALA A 54 -23.85 -10.78 17.27
C ALA A 54 -22.46 -10.18 17.50
N LEU A 55 -21.61 -10.11 16.47
CA LEU A 55 -20.22 -9.65 16.57
C LEU A 55 -20.09 -8.11 16.63
N PRO A 56 -18.98 -7.57 17.17
CA PRO A 56 -18.78 -6.13 17.39
C PRO A 56 -18.27 -5.40 16.13
N TRP A 57 -19.11 -5.33 15.08
CA TRP A 57 -18.75 -4.75 13.77
C TRP A 57 -18.45 -3.23 13.78
N CYS A 58 -19.07 -2.48 14.68
CA CYS A 58 -19.00 -1.01 14.75
C CYS A 58 -18.92 -0.57 16.22
N GLU A 59 -18.45 0.65 16.48
CA GLU A 59 -18.40 1.23 17.84
C GLU A 59 -19.75 1.79 18.31
N GLU A 60 -20.61 2.18 17.37
CA GLU A 60 -21.93 2.73 17.68
C GLU A 60 -22.87 1.70 18.32
N PRO A 61 -23.94 2.12 19.02
CA PRO A 61 -24.99 1.21 19.47
C PRO A 61 -25.66 0.48 18.30
N LYS A 62 -25.70 -0.85 18.36
CA LYS A 62 -26.29 -1.70 17.32
C LYS A 62 -27.77 -1.38 17.07
N PRO A 63 -28.18 -1.05 15.83
CA PRO A 63 -29.59 -0.84 15.48
C PRO A 63 -30.42 -2.11 15.71
N PRO A 64 -31.66 -1.98 16.22
CA PRO A 64 -32.52 -3.13 16.52
C PRO A 64 -32.91 -3.92 15.25
N ASP A 65 -32.93 -3.26 14.09
CA ASP A 65 -33.24 -3.83 12.79
C ASP A 65 -32.02 -4.37 12.03
N PHE A 66 -30.81 -4.30 12.61
CA PHE A 66 -29.56 -4.71 11.92
C PHE A 66 -29.60 -6.15 11.39
N HIS A 67 -30.22 -7.09 12.13
CA HIS A 67 -30.37 -8.47 11.67
C HIS A 67 -31.20 -8.55 10.37
N HIS A 68 -32.29 -7.77 10.28
CA HIS A 68 -33.10 -7.71 9.06
C HIS A 68 -32.35 -7.03 7.90
N ARG A 69 -31.51 -6.01 8.17
CA ARG A 69 -30.65 -5.39 7.14
C ARG A 69 -29.64 -6.40 6.59
N ALA A 70 -28.95 -7.14 7.46
CA ALA A 70 -28.01 -8.17 7.04
C ALA A 70 -28.70 -9.31 6.27
N ALA A 71 -29.89 -9.74 6.71
CA ALA A 71 -30.70 -10.73 6.00
C ALA A 71 -31.13 -10.27 4.61
N ALA A 72 -31.54 -9.00 4.46
CA ALA A 72 -31.87 -8.43 3.16
C ALA A 72 -30.64 -8.38 2.23
N GLN A 73 -29.47 -7.98 2.74
CA GLN A 73 -28.21 -7.98 1.97
C GLN A 73 -27.73 -9.38 1.59
N HIS A 74 -27.92 -10.40 2.43
CA HIS A 74 -27.59 -11.78 2.06
C HIS A 74 -28.56 -12.32 1.00
N HIS A 75 -29.84 -11.90 1.05
CA HIS A 75 -30.83 -12.31 0.04
C HIS A 75 -30.50 -11.77 -1.36
N THR A 76 -30.03 -10.52 -1.49
CA THR A 76 -29.69 -9.92 -2.80
C THR A 76 -28.48 -10.57 -3.46
N ILE A 77 -27.53 -11.13 -2.70
CA ILE A 77 -26.34 -11.81 -3.23
C ILE A 77 -26.48 -13.34 -3.30
N LYS A 78 -27.68 -13.89 -3.05
CA LYS A 78 -27.92 -15.33 -2.99
C LYS A 78 -27.54 -16.01 -4.31
N GLY A 79 -26.60 -16.96 -4.24
CA GLY A 79 -26.07 -17.68 -5.41
C GLY A 79 -24.76 -17.12 -5.96
N MET A 80 -24.24 -16.03 -5.39
CA MET A 80 -22.87 -15.57 -5.62
C MET A 80 -21.87 -16.67 -5.22
N LYS A 81 -20.86 -16.92 -6.07
CA LYS A 81 -19.80 -17.90 -5.76
C LYS A 81 -19.02 -17.46 -4.51
N PRO A 82 -18.60 -18.38 -3.63
CA PRO A 82 -17.81 -18.04 -2.44
C PRO A 82 -16.60 -17.15 -2.72
N SER A 83 -15.82 -17.48 -3.76
CA SER A 83 -14.64 -16.72 -4.18
C SER A 83 -14.92 -15.31 -4.73
N ALA A 84 -16.19 -15.02 -5.09
CA ALA A 84 -16.65 -13.67 -5.42
C ALA A 84 -17.09 -12.91 -4.16
N ALA A 85 -17.77 -13.57 -3.21
CA ALA A 85 -18.10 -12.98 -1.92
C ALA A 85 -16.84 -12.61 -1.12
N GLU A 86 -15.82 -13.48 -1.11
CA GLU A 86 -14.48 -13.16 -0.58
C GLU A 86 -13.86 -11.91 -1.21
N TYR A 87 -13.98 -11.77 -2.54
CA TYR A 87 -13.44 -10.63 -3.28
C TYR A 87 -14.18 -9.33 -2.93
N TRP A 88 -15.51 -9.35 -2.88
CA TRP A 88 -16.30 -8.18 -2.52
C TRP A 88 -16.11 -7.77 -1.06
N LEU A 89 -15.98 -8.73 -0.13
CA LEU A 89 -15.57 -8.43 1.24
C LEU A 89 -14.20 -7.73 1.25
N LEU A 90 -13.21 -8.29 0.55
CA LEU A 90 -11.86 -7.71 0.50
C LEU A 90 -11.83 -6.31 -0.14
N LYS A 91 -12.70 -6.06 -1.13
CA LYS A 91 -12.86 -4.75 -1.75
C LYS A 91 -13.46 -3.75 -0.74
N ASP A 92 -14.56 -4.09 -0.08
CA ASP A 92 -15.20 -3.21 0.91
C ASP A 92 -14.25 -2.92 2.09
N VAL A 93 -13.62 -3.94 2.70
CA VAL A 93 -12.68 -3.70 3.82
C VAL A 93 -11.44 -2.92 3.40
N SER A 94 -10.98 -3.01 2.15
CA SER A 94 -9.82 -2.25 1.67
C SER A 94 -10.03 -0.73 1.61
N SER A 95 -11.30 -0.28 1.72
CA SER A 95 -11.65 1.14 1.82
C SER A 95 -11.78 1.66 3.26
N LEU A 96 -11.64 0.80 4.28
CA LEU A 96 -11.68 1.21 5.70
C LEU A 96 -10.35 1.87 6.11
N GLU A 97 -10.43 2.95 6.88
CA GLU A 97 -9.27 3.80 7.22
C GLU A 97 -8.13 3.04 7.93
N ASP A 98 -8.48 2.11 8.84
CA ASP A 98 -7.52 1.29 9.60
C ASP A 98 -7.08 0.01 8.87
N PHE A 99 -7.50 -0.24 7.62
CA PHE A 99 -7.18 -1.49 6.92
C PHE A 99 -5.67 -1.63 6.64
N GLY A 100 -5.09 -2.77 7.04
CA GLY A 100 -3.66 -3.02 6.93
C GLY A 100 -2.80 -2.22 7.93
N GLN A 101 -3.42 -1.52 8.89
CA GLN A 101 -2.72 -0.79 9.94
C GLN A 101 -2.44 -1.68 11.16
N GLU A 102 -1.23 -1.59 11.71
CA GLU A 102 -0.82 -2.29 12.93
C GLU A 102 -0.68 -1.27 14.07
N LEU A 103 -1.42 -1.46 15.15
CA LEU A 103 -1.59 -0.46 16.21
C LEU A 103 -0.73 -0.75 17.45
N PHE A 104 0.11 0.22 17.82
CA PHE A 104 0.97 0.17 19.01
C PHE A 104 0.47 1.14 20.09
N GLN A 105 -0.08 0.62 21.19
CA GLN A 105 -0.71 1.42 22.24
C GLN A 105 0.26 1.88 23.33
N SER A 106 0.13 3.13 23.78
CA SER A 106 0.94 3.71 24.88
C SER A 106 0.51 3.20 26.26
N LYS A 107 1.49 2.87 27.11
CA LYS A 107 1.20 2.51 28.52
C LYS A 107 0.99 3.72 29.43
N THR A 108 1.70 4.83 29.18
CA THR A 108 1.68 6.02 30.08
C THR A 108 0.69 7.10 29.69
N ALA A 109 0.07 7.00 28.51
CA ALA A 109 -0.94 7.93 28.05
C ALA A 109 -2.11 7.13 27.45
N PRO A 110 -3.14 6.77 28.26
CA PRO A 110 -4.30 6.04 27.77
C PRO A 110 -4.99 6.81 26.65
N GLY A 111 -5.05 6.23 25.44
CA GLY A 111 -5.55 6.92 24.23
C GLY A 111 -4.46 7.36 23.26
N ALA A 112 -3.20 7.51 23.71
CA ALA A 112 -2.08 7.66 22.79
C ALA A 112 -1.75 6.31 22.13
N ALA A 113 -1.64 6.29 20.81
CA ALA A 113 -1.22 5.11 20.06
C ALA A 113 -0.54 5.52 18.75
N LEU A 114 0.16 4.58 18.12
CA LEU A 114 0.74 4.77 16.80
C LEU A 114 0.35 3.60 15.89
N GLY A 115 -0.38 3.90 14.82
CA GLY A 115 -0.71 2.97 13.76
C GLY A 115 0.35 2.97 12.67
N VAL A 116 0.74 1.80 12.15
CA VAL A 116 1.69 1.66 11.03
C VAL A 116 1.01 0.96 9.86
N GLY A 117 0.73 1.70 8.79
CA GLY A 117 -0.04 1.24 7.64
C GLY A 117 0.71 1.30 6.31
N PRO A 118 0.03 1.08 5.17
CA PRO A 118 0.64 1.08 3.85
C PRO A 118 1.07 2.47 3.35
N HIS A 119 0.38 3.54 3.78
CA HIS A 119 0.63 4.91 3.31
C HIS A 119 1.55 5.74 4.22
N GLY A 120 1.77 5.29 5.46
CA GLY A 120 2.54 6.03 6.46
C GLY A 120 2.24 5.54 7.88
N VAL A 121 2.31 6.47 8.83
CA VAL A 121 1.97 6.23 10.24
C VAL A 121 0.86 7.17 10.71
N THR A 122 -0.02 6.65 11.57
CA THR A 122 -1.14 7.40 12.15
C THR A 122 -0.87 7.63 13.64
N LEU A 123 -0.75 8.88 14.06
CA LEU A 123 -0.51 9.28 15.45
C LEU A 123 -1.84 9.56 16.14
N TYR A 124 -2.24 8.74 17.10
CA TYR A 124 -3.44 8.97 17.90
C TYR A 124 -3.07 9.65 19.22
N TYR A 125 -3.85 10.65 19.61
CA TYR A 125 -3.67 11.39 20.86
C TYR A 125 -4.81 11.13 21.84
N PRO A 126 -4.55 11.12 23.16
CA PRO A 126 -5.59 11.17 24.17
C PRO A 126 -6.30 12.53 24.05
N GLY A 127 -7.63 12.52 23.98
CA GLY A 127 -8.41 13.73 23.70
C GLY A 127 -8.31 14.80 24.79
N ASP A 128 -7.44 15.80 24.58
CA ASP A 128 -7.57 17.14 25.14
C ASP A 128 -7.70 18.11 23.95
N THR A 129 -8.95 18.40 23.57
CA THR A 129 -9.31 19.19 22.39
C THR A 129 -8.82 20.64 22.45
N ASN A 130 -8.34 21.11 23.60
CA ASN A 130 -8.00 22.51 23.84
C ASN A 130 -6.53 22.89 23.57
N LYS A 131 -5.65 21.95 23.15
CA LYS A 131 -4.19 22.22 23.08
C LYS A 131 -3.49 21.93 21.76
N HIS A 132 -4.18 21.43 20.75
CA HIS A 132 -3.55 21.06 19.48
C HIS A 132 -4.15 21.81 18.28
N SER A 133 -3.75 23.08 18.15
CA SER A 133 -3.86 23.87 16.92
C SER A 133 -2.92 23.33 15.85
N TYR A 134 -3.25 22.18 15.26
CA TYR A 134 -2.61 21.66 14.06
C TYR A 134 -3.66 21.56 12.95
N PHE A 135 -3.41 22.20 11.80
CA PHE A 135 -4.34 22.33 10.67
C PHE A 135 -4.63 21.02 9.91
N LEU A 136 -4.36 19.87 10.54
CA LEU A 136 -4.44 18.50 10.02
C LEU A 136 -4.95 17.50 11.07
N SER A 137 -5.40 17.97 12.24
CA SER A 137 -6.01 17.10 13.25
C SER A 137 -7.40 16.65 12.78
N THR A 138 -7.48 15.45 12.20
CA THR A 138 -8.77 14.82 11.95
C THR A 138 -9.29 14.28 13.27
N VAL A 139 -10.51 14.67 13.64
CA VAL A 139 -11.27 14.01 14.71
C VAL A 139 -11.96 12.82 14.06
N CYS A 140 -11.72 11.61 14.54
CA CYS A 140 -12.53 10.47 14.12
C CYS A 140 -13.95 10.65 14.69
N ASP A 141 -14.94 10.84 13.81
CA ASP A 141 -16.34 11.11 14.19
C ASP A 141 -16.95 10.05 15.12
N HIS A 142 -16.45 8.81 15.07
CA HIS A 142 -16.97 7.67 15.82
C HIS A 142 -16.37 7.55 17.24
N CYS A 143 -15.08 7.87 17.42
CA CYS A 143 -14.37 7.69 18.70
C CYS A 143 -13.87 9.00 19.34
N PHE A 144 -14.13 10.16 18.71
CA PHE A 144 -13.66 11.49 19.10
C PHE A 144 -12.15 11.61 19.33
N ARG A 145 -11.36 10.66 18.79
CA ARG A 145 -9.90 10.71 18.88
C ARG A 145 -9.35 11.65 17.81
N VAL A 146 -8.47 12.54 18.25
CA VAL A 146 -7.63 13.33 17.36
C VAL A 146 -6.50 12.44 16.82
N PHE A 147 -6.37 12.37 15.51
CA PHE A 147 -5.25 11.72 14.85
C PHE A 147 -4.54 12.61 13.83
N ILE A 148 -3.27 12.27 13.54
CA ILE A 148 -2.45 12.88 12.50
C ILE A 148 -1.91 11.75 11.62
N SER A 149 -2.25 11.79 10.33
CA SER A 149 -1.61 10.91 9.33
C SER A 149 -0.30 11.53 8.85
N VAL A 150 0.80 10.80 8.98
CA VAL A 150 2.14 11.20 8.58
C VAL A 150 2.61 10.26 7.45
N PRO A 151 2.68 10.72 6.19
CA PRO A 151 3.13 9.89 5.09
C PRO A 151 4.59 9.52 5.24
N TYR A 152 5.00 8.36 4.70
CA TYR A 152 6.37 7.86 4.80
C TYR A 152 7.43 8.88 4.34
N THR A 153 7.13 9.70 3.34
CA THR A 153 8.00 10.77 2.81
C THR A 153 8.21 11.94 3.77
N ALA A 154 7.33 12.14 4.75
CA ALA A 154 7.44 13.19 5.76
C ALA A 154 8.18 12.74 7.03
N ILE A 155 8.45 11.44 7.20
CA ILE A 155 9.19 10.94 8.37
C ILE A 155 10.67 11.30 8.22
N ASN A 156 11.19 12.13 9.13
CA ASN A 156 12.60 12.54 9.15
C ASN A 156 13.46 11.63 10.04
N SER A 157 12.90 11.06 11.12
CA SER A 157 13.51 9.90 11.77
C SER A 157 12.58 9.09 12.66
N ALA A 158 13.00 7.87 12.99
CA ALA A 158 12.39 7.07 14.04
C ALA A 158 13.50 6.35 14.84
N SER A 159 13.30 6.19 16.14
CA SER A 159 14.32 5.63 17.06
C SER A 159 13.68 4.86 18.20
N SER A 160 14.38 3.86 18.74
CA SER A 160 13.84 2.97 19.80
C SER A 160 14.84 2.73 20.93
N ARG A 161 14.56 3.29 22.11
CA ARG A 161 15.43 3.25 23.30
C ARG A 161 14.72 2.66 24.52
N ARG A 162 15.13 1.46 24.93
CA ARG A 162 14.44 0.67 25.97
C ARG A 162 12.96 0.51 25.61
N ARG A 163 12.03 1.11 26.36
CA ARG A 163 10.58 1.08 26.11
C ARG A 163 10.06 2.37 25.44
N LEU A 164 10.94 3.33 25.16
CA LEU A 164 10.60 4.58 24.50
C LEU A 164 10.82 4.45 22.99
N PHE A 165 9.93 5.05 22.23
CA PHE A 165 10.02 5.20 20.80
C PHE A 165 9.77 6.67 20.45
N ASP A 166 10.68 7.27 19.71
CA ASP A 166 10.63 8.68 19.30
C ASP A 166 10.62 8.76 17.77
N LEU A 167 9.61 9.43 17.22
CA LEU A 167 9.40 9.70 15.79
C LEU A 167 9.57 11.19 15.53
N VAL A 168 10.43 11.58 14.61
CA VAL A 168 10.58 12.95 14.10
C VAL A 168 10.01 13.00 12.68
N TYR A 169 9.13 13.96 12.41
CA TYR A 169 8.49 14.13 11.10
C TYR A 169 8.36 15.61 10.74
N LEU A 170 8.14 15.89 9.46
CA LEU A 170 7.84 17.22 8.94
C LEU A 170 6.32 17.41 8.87
N ASN A 171 5.82 18.57 9.30
CA ASN A 171 4.45 18.97 9.00
C ASN A 171 4.37 19.63 7.59
N LEU A 172 3.18 20.11 7.19
CA LEU A 172 2.99 20.81 5.91
C LEU A 172 3.80 22.11 5.78
N GLU A 173 4.18 22.73 6.89
CA GLU A 173 4.99 23.95 6.94
C GLU A 173 6.50 23.65 6.88
N ALA A 174 6.87 22.37 6.71
CA ALA A 174 8.23 21.83 6.81
C ALA A 174 8.89 21.99 8.20
N ASP A 175 8.11 22.27 9.24
CA ASP A 175 8.54 22.24 10.63
C ASP A 175 8.76 20.80 11.11
N LYS A 176 9.90 20.57 11.78
CA LYS A 176 10.15 19.30 12.48
C LYS A 176 9.30 19.21 13.76
N LYS A 177 8.45 18.19 13.83
CA LYS A 177 7.69 17.81 15.02
C LYS A 177 8.20 16.45 15.54
N THR A 178 8.06 16.22 16.84
CA THR A 178 8.45 14.97 17.50
C THR A 178 7.26 14.35 18.22
N PHE A 179 7.03 13.06 18.00
CA PHE A 179 6.07 12.23 18.74
C PHE A 179 6.83 11.18 19.53
N SER A 180 6.58 11.11 20.84
CA SER A 180 7.24 10.20 21.78
C SER A 180 6.22 9.31 22.47
N VAL A 181 6.43 7.99 22.42
CA VAL A 181 5.54 7.00 23.04
C VAL A 181 6.31 6.00 23.89
N LYS A 182 5.71 5.58 25.01
CA LYS A 182 6.26 4.57 25.91
C LYS A 182 5.40 3.31 25.88
N LEU A 183 5.98 2.24 25.37
CA LEU A 183 5.33 0.96 25.14
C LEU A 183 5.53 0.02 26.33
N ASP A 184 4.77 -1.08 26.37
CA ASP A 184 4.79 -2.00 27.51
C ASP A 184 6.14 -2.68 27.73
N THR A 185 6.85 -3.04 26.65
CA THR A 185 8.13 -3.74 26.70
C THR A 185 9.13 -3.11 25.72
N SER A 186 10.42 -3.42 25.89
CA SER A 186 11.43 -3.00 24.93
C SER A 186 11.37 -3.79 23.61
N GLN A 187 10.73 -4.97 23.63
CA GLN A 187 10.42 -5.73 22.43
C GLN A 187 9.29 -5.06 21.64
N ALA A 188 8.27 -4.50 22.30
CA ALA A 188 7.22 -3.72 21.64
C ALA A 188 7.80 -2.44 20.97
N ALA A 189 8.71 -1.72 21.63
CA ALA A 189 9.38 -0.56 21.03
C ALA A 189 10.32 -0.93 19.86
N ALA A 190 11.02 -2.06 19.96
CA ALA A 190 11.78 -2.62 18.84
C ALA A 190 10.86 -3.10 17.70
N GLY A 191 9.70 -3.68 18.01
CA GLY A 191 8.68 -4.12 17.08
C GLY A 191 8.07 -2.95 16.32
N LEU A 192 7.78 -1.84 17.00
CA LEU A 192 7.27 -0.63 16.35
C LEU A 192 8.27 -0.04 15.36
N TYR A 193 9.54 0.06 15.77
CA TYR A 193 10.62 0.47 14.87
C TYR A 193 10.73 -0.46 13.64
N ARG A 194 10.65 -1.78 13.85
CA ARG A 194 10.62 -2.77 12.77
C ARG A 194 9.41 -2.56 11.86
N ALA A 195 8.20 -2.47 12.38
CA ALA A 195 6.98 -2.29 11.59
C ALA A 195 7.08 -1.06 10.65
N ILE A 196 7.57 0.08 11.15
CA ILE A 196 7.75 1.31 10.35
C ILE A 196 8.82 1.12 9.28
N THR A 197 10.01 0.64 9.64
CA THR A 197 11.11 0.43 8.69
C THR A 197 10.76 -0.62 7.63
N GLU A 198 10.09 -1.69 8.03
CA GLU A 198 9.64 -2.77 7.15
C GLU A 198 8.55 -2.29 6.18
N LYS A 199 7.48 -1.66 6.67
CA LYS A 199 6.39 -1.17 5.82
C LYS A 199 6.85 -0.02 4.90
N HIS A 200 7.73 0.87 5.36
CA HIS A 200 8.42 1.84 4.49
C HIS A 200 9.19 1.15 3.36
N ALA A 201 10.02 0.13 3.68
CA ALA A 201 10.76 -0.62 2.67
C ALA A 201 9.84 -1.40 1.72
N PHE A 202 8.71 -1.90 2.20
CA PHE A 202 7.76 -2.66 1.38
C PHE A 202 6.94 -1.77 0.44
N TYR A 203 6.34 -0.69 0.94
CA TYR A 203 5.38 0.13 0.20
C TYR A 203 6.02 1.32 -0.53
N SER A 204 7.09 1.91 0.02
CA SER A 204 7.66 3.17 -0.50
C SER A 204 8.98 3.01 -1.26
N CYS A 205 9.66 1.87 -1.14
CA CYS A 205 10.92 1.62 -1.86
C CYS A 205 10.70 0.79 -3.12
N GLU A 206 11.49 1.04 -4.17
CA GLU A 206 11.39 0.30 -5.43
C GLU A 206 11.91 -1.14 -5.31
N THR A 207 13.07 -1.31 -4.66
CA THR A 207 13.73 -2.60 -4.42
C THR A 207 14.10 -2.73 -2.95
N VAL A 208 14.19 -3.97 -2.45
CA VAL A 208 14.71 -4.19 -1.09
C VAL A 208 16.21 -3.93 -1.12
N CYS A 209 16.60 -2.70 -0.76
CA CYS A 209 17.99 -2.29 -0.73
C CYS A 209 18.81 -3.28 0.10
N ARG A 210 20.05 -3.55 -0.31
CA ARG A 210 20.95 -4.49 0.41
C ARG A 210 21.06 -4.16 1.90
N ALA A 211 20.99 -2.88 2.29
CA ALA A 211 20.98 -2.46 3.70
C ALA A 211 19.84 -3.06 4.56
N VAL A 212 18.72 -3.45 3.96
CA VAL A 212 17.60 -4.12 4.66
C VAL A 212 17.83 -5.63 4.77
N THR A 213 18.39 -6.28 3.74
CA THR A 213 18.67 -7.73 3.74
C THR A 213 19.98 -8.11 4.44
N THR A 214 21.02 -7.29 4.32
CA THR A 214 22.31 -7.47 5.00
C THR A 214 22.35 -6.59 6.25
N GLN A 215 22.06 -7.22 7.38
CA GLN A 215 22.07 -6.61 8.70
C GLN A 215 23.41 -5.93 9.05
N PHE A 216 23.51 -4.61 8.91
CA PHE A 216 24.41 -3.76 9.70
C PHE A 216 23.97 -2.30 9.55
N ILE A 217 23.68 -1.62 10.67
CA ILE A 217 23.71 -0.16 10.71
C ILE A 217 25.19 0.25 10.67
N ARG A 218 25.73 0.39 9.45
CA ARG A 218 27.02 1.00 9.13
C ARG A 218 27.09 1.24 7.61
N ASP A 219 27.05 2.51 7.23
CA ASP A 219 27.62 3.12 6.03
C ASP A 219 27.32 2.47 4.65
N LEU A 220 26.23 2.89 3.98
CA LEU A 220 26.29 3.82 2.82
C LEU A 220 24.93 4.02 2.10
N LYS A 221 24.60 5.28 1.86
CA LYS A 221 23.73 5.87 0.79
C LYS A 221 22.68 4.98 0.09
N GLY A 222 21.43 5.11 0.53
CA GLY A 222 20.19 4.83 -0.21
C GLY A 222 19.01 5.54 0.47
N THR A 223 17.87 5.72 -0.21
CA THR A 223 16.76 6.60 0.24
C THR A 223 16.27 6.37 1.68
N ILE A 224 16.37 5.14 2.19
CA ILE A 224 16.02 4.78 3.59
C ILE A 224 16.90 5.52 4.62
N VAL A 225 18.13 5.93 4.25
CA VAL A 225 19.12 6.56 5.15
C VAL A 225 18.71 7.96 5.61
N SER A 226 17.92 8.73 4.85
CA SER A 226 17.50 10.07 5.30
C SER A 226 16.60 10.01 6.54
N ILE A 227 15.94 8.89 6.76
CA ILE A 227 15.06 8.65 7.91
C ILE A 227 15.86 8.08 9.10
N PHE A 228 16.79 7.16 8.88
CA PHE A 228 17.35 6.34 9.98
C PHE A 228 18.81 6.63 10.37
N ASN A 229 19.27 7.88 10.16
CA ASN A 229 20.55 8.36 10.73
C ASN A 229 20.46 8.54 12.26
N GLU A 230 20.72 7.48 13.02
CA GLU A 230 21.07 7.57 14.45
C GLU A 230 22.58 7.47 14.64
N ASP A 231 23.22 8.56 15.12
CA ASP A 231 24.56 8.52 15.73
C ASP A 231 24.53 7.79 17.08
N THR A 232 24.30 6.47 17.06
CA THR A 232 24.29 5.63 18.26
C THR A 232 25.42 4.60 18.25
N SER A 233 26.31 4.73 19.23
CA SER A 233 27.56 3.97 19.39
C SER A 233 27.41 2.48 19.74
N LEU A 234 26.20 1.91 19.65
CA LEU A 234 25.88 0.51 19.96
C LEU A 234 24.89 -0.05 18.94
N GLY A 235 25.43 -0.55 17.82
CA GLY A 235 24.65 -1.10 16.71
C GLY A 235 23.80 -2.31 17.12
N LYS A 236 22.49 -2.09 17.30
CA LYS A 236 21.53 -3.17 17.50
C LYS A 236 21.30 -3.89 16.17
N LYS A 237 21.48 -5.22 16.19
CA LYS A 237 21.30 -6.09 15.04
C LYS A 237 19.82 -6.44 14.86
N TYR A 238 19.10 -5.69 14.04
CA TYR A 238 17.75 -6.03 13.59
C TYR A 238 17.83 -6.99 12.39
N VAL A 239 17.06 -8.08 12.42
CA VAL A 239 16.77 -8.89 11.21
C VAL A 239 15.48 -8.33 10.62
N PHE A 240 15.46 -8.08 9.32
CA PHE A 240 14.23 -7.78 8.58
C PHE A 240 13.83 -9.01 7.77
N ASP A 241 12.56 -9.40 7.86
CA ASP A 241 12.05 -10.61 7.21
C ASP A 241 11.57 -10.36 5.75
N ILE A 242 11.58 -9.10 5.33
CA ILE A 242 11.22 -8.66 3.96
C ILE A 242 12.28 -9.09 2.96
N LYS A 243 11.83 -9.77 1.90
CA LYS A 243 12.65 -10.25 0.78
C LYS A 243 12.39 -9.54 -0.54
N ARG A 244 11.24 -8.86 -0.67
CA ARG A 244 10.79 -8.13 -1.87
C ARG A 244 9.89 -6.95 -1.48
N THR A 245 9.92 -5.87 -2.26
CA THR A 245 8.98 -4.74 -2.14
C THR A 245 7.61 -5.09 -2.73
N CYS A 246 6.61 -4.26 -2.47
CA CYS A 246 5.29 -4.37 -3.10
C CYS A 246 5.40 -4.37 -4.63
N ARG A 247 6.25 -3.50 -5.20
CA ARG A 247 6.50 -3.43 -6.65
C ARG A 247 7.17 -4.70 -7.17
N GLU A 248 8.19 -5.21 -6.48
CA GLU A 248 8.86 -6.47 -6.84
C GLU A 248 7.93 -7.70 -6.73
N VAL A 249 7.02 -7.72 -5.76
CA VAL A 249 5.98 -8.75 -5.63
C VAL A 249 5.00 -8.67 -6.79
N TYR A 250 4.48 -7.47 -7.09
CA TYR A 250 3.53 -7.25 -8.19
C TYR A 250 4.14 -7.61 -9.55
N ASP A 251 5.35 -7.13 -9.86
CA ASP A 251 6.03 -7.45 -11.12
C ASP A 251 6.40 -8.93 -11.24
N ASN A 252 6.79 -9.59 -10.14
CA ASN A 252 7.03 -11.03 -10.16
C ASN A 252 5.74 -11.83 -10.40
N ALA A 253 4.63 -11.45 -9.77
CA ALA A 253 3.33 -12.08 -9.99
C ALA A 253 2.87 -11.88 -11.45
N ARG A 254 2.95 -10.64 -11.96
CA ARG A 254 2.68 -10.28 -13.36
C ARG A 254 3.48 -11.15 -14.33
N ARG A 255 4.80 -11.27 -14.13
CA ARG A 255 5.69 -12.10 -14.98
C ARG A 255 5.37 -13.58 -14.90
N ALA A 256 5.06 -14.12 -13.71
CA ALA A 256 4.70 -15.52 -13.55
C ALA A 256 3.39 -15.86 -14.29
N LEU A 257 2.38 -14.97 -14.22
CA LEU A 257 1.12 -15.14 -14.96
C LEU A 257 1.34 -15.10 -16.48
N TYR A 258 2.18 -14.20 -16.99
CA TYR A 258 2.54 -14.17 -18.42
C TYR A 258 3.27 -15.44 -18.88
N GLN A 259 4.10 -16.05 -18.03
CA GLN A 259 4.80 -17.30 -18.36
C GLN A 259 3.86 -18.51 -18.41
N THR A 260 2.83 -18.55 -17.56
CA THR A 260 1.79 -19.59 -17.54
C THR A 260 0.71 -19.36 -18.61
N GLY A 261 0.49 -18.10 -19.01
CA GLY A 261 -0.69 -17.65 -19.75
C GLY A 261 -0.58 -17.55 -21.28
N ASN A 262 0.24 -18.37 -21.95
CA ASN A 262 0.26 -18.41 -23.42
C ASN A 262 -0.91 -19.23 -24.04
N SER A 263 -1.97 -19.45 -23.28
CA SER A 263 -3.30 -19.84 -23.74
C SER A 263 -4.37 -19.19 -22.86
N VAL A 264 -5.43 -18.67 -23.49
CA VAL A 264 -6.61 -18.04 -22.88
C VAL A 264 -6.39 -16.65 -22.24
N PHE A 265 -6.48 -15.62 -23.07
CA PHE A 265 -7.07 -14.33 -22.67
C PHE A 265 -8.47 -14.23 -23.30
N GLN A 266 -9.52 -14.35 -22.49
CA GLN A 266 -10.81 -13.71 -22.75
C GLN A 266 -11.05 -12.71 -21.62
N PRO A 267 -11.32 -11.43 -21.92
CA PRO A 267 -11.76 -10.48 -20.90
C PRO A 267 -13.10 -10.93 -20.32
N LEU A 268 -13.26 -10.81 -19.00
CA LEU A 268 -14.58 -10.87 -18.38
C LEU A 268 -15.28 -9.53 -18.63
N GLU A 269 -16.52 -9.60 -19.10
CA GLU A 269 -17.41 -8.44 -19.25
C GLU A 269 -17.80 -7.91 -17.85
N ASP A 270 -17.78 -6.59 -17.67
CA ASP A 270 -18.11 -5.89 -16.42
C ASP A 270 -19.38 -5.05 -16.65
N ASP A 271 -20.36 -5.18 -15.76
CA ASP A 271 -21.75 -4.76 -15.99
C ASP A 271 -22.19 -3.71 -14.97
N GLY A 272 -22.61 -2.51 -15.46
CA GLY A 272 -23.25 -1.42 -14.69
C GLY A 272 -22.42 -0.72 -13.60
N CYS A 273 -21.89 0.49 -13.84
CA CYS A 273 -22.47 1.82 -13.48
C CYS A 273 -22.59 2.12 -11.95
N VAL A 274 -22.32 3.33 -11.41
CA VAL A 274 -22.65 4.70 -11.88
C VAL A 274 -21.56 5.74 -11.51
N SER A 275 -21.46 6.79 -12.35
CA SER A 275 -20.60 7.99 -12.34
C SER A 275 -20.93 9.02 -11.21
N THR A 276 -20.34 10.22 -11.04
CA THR A 276 -19.50 11.16 -11.84
C THR A 276 -18.71 12.08 -10.86
N VAL A 277 -17.86 13.06 -11.20
CA VAL A 277 -17.95 14.32 -12.01
C VAL A 277 -16.49 14.69 -12.41
N THR A 278 -16.10 15.27 -13.57
CA THR A 278 -16.74 16.21 -14.51
C THR A 278 -16.42 15.94 -15.99
N VAL A 279 -17.43 16.20 -16.83
CA VAL A 279 -17.49 16.40 -18.30
C VAL A 279 -16.19 16.53 -19.13
N CYS A 280 -16.11 15.72 -20.19
CA CYS A 280 -15.59 16.13 -21.50
C CYS A 280 -16.64 15.81 -22.58
N ASP A 281 -17.00 16.78 -23.41
CA ASP A 281 -18.08 16.65 -24.40
C ASP A 281 -17.58 16.05 -25.73
N GLY A 282 -18.38 15.19 -26.37
CA GLY A 282 -18.17 14.74 -27.76
C GLY A 282 -17.36 13.46 -28.05
N CYS A 283 -16.93 12.67 -27.06
CA CYS A 283 -16.26 11.37 -27.28
C CYS A 283 -17.02 10.22 -26.61
N SER A 284 -17.13 9.06 -27.28
CA SER A 284 -17.74 7.87 -26.67
C SER A 284 -16.90 7.36 -25.49
N GLU A 285 -17.53 6.80 -24.46
CA GLU A 285 -16.80 6.29 -23.29
C GLU A 285 -15.84 5.15 -23.65
N GLU A 286 -16.22 4.31 -24.61
CA GLU A 286 -15.40 3.22 -25.15
C GLU A 286 -14.14 3.75 -25.84
N ASP A 287 -14.28 4.71 -26.75
CA ASP A 287 -13.14 5.31 -27.47
C ASP A 287 -12.20 6.04 -26.51
N CYS A 288 -12.74 6.70 -25.50
CA CYS A 288 -11.98 7.39 -24.45
C CYS A 288 -11.19 6.40 -23.56
N LYS A 289 -11.79 5.27 -23.18
CA LYS A 289 -11.10 4.19 -22.44
C LYS A 289 -10.03 3.52 -23.31
N GLN A 290 -10.34 3.20 -24.56
CA GLN A 290 -9.43 2.54 -25.50
C GLN A 290 -8.22 3.41 -25.85
N SER A 291 -8.43 4.71 -26.11
CA SER A 291 -7.34 5.67 -26.40
C SER A 291 -6.43 5.87 -25.20
N LYS A 292 -6.98 6.03 -23.98
CA LYS A 292 -6.18 6.10 -22.73
C LYS A 292 -5.36 4.83 -22.48
N GLN A 293 -5.91 3.65 -22.72
CA GLN A 293 -5.16 2.39 -22.61
C GLN A 293 -4.05 2.26 -23.66
N ARG A 294 -4.30 2.68 -24.91
CA ARG A 294 -3.27 2.72 -25.97
C ARG A 294 -2.14 3.69 -25.63
N LEU A 295 -2.47 4.89 -25.14
CA LEU A 295 -1.49 5.88 -24.69
C LEU A 295 -0.66 5.38 -23.50
N SER A 296 -1.30 4.80 -22.48
CA SER A 296 -0.62 4.22 -21.33
C SER A 296 0.37 3.11 -21.74
N ARG A 297 -0.05 2.17 -22.61
CA ARG A 297 0.83 1.13 -23.17
C ARG A 297 1.97 1.70 -24.01
N PHE A 298 1.75 2.78 -24.74
CA PHE A 298 2.80 3.46 -25.51
C PHE A 298 3.83 4.13 -24.59
N LEU A 299 3.39 4.81 -23.53
CA LEU A 299 4.28 5.40 -22.54
C LEU A 299 5.05 4.34 -21.74
N GLU A 300 4.43 3.21 -21.36
CA GLU A 300 5.12 2.05 -20.77
C GLU A 300 6.06 1.36 -21.79
N ALA A 301 5.82 1.49 -23.10
CA ALA A 301 6.75 1.00 -24.12
C ALA A 301 8.01 1.88 -24.26
N MET A 302 7.84 3.19 -24.06
CA MET A 302 8.87 4.23 -24.22
C MET A 302 9.66 4.54 -22.92
N SER A 303 9.37 3.87 -21.79
CA SER A 303 10.09 4.08 -20.53
C SER A 303 11.31 3.15 -20.37
N CYS A 304 12.36 3.67 -19.72
CA CYS A 304 13.60 2.96 -19.43
C CYS A 304 13.32 1.66 -18.66
N ARG A 305 13.75 0.51 -19.18
CA ARG A 305 13.51 -0.81 -18.57
C ARG A 305 14.28 -1.07 -17.27
N ILE A 306 15.11 -0.12 -16.82
CA ILE A 306 15.84 -0.18 -15.55
C ILE A 306 15.19 0.73 -14.50
N CYS A 307 15.08 2.04 -14.73
CA CYS A 307 14.48 2.97 -13.75
C CYS A 307 12.96 3.12 -13.89
N MET A 308 12.38 2.82 -15.07
CA MET A 308 10.96 3.01 -15.41
C MET A 308 10.45 4.46 -15.19
N ASP A 309 11.37 5.43 -15.14
CA ASP A 309 11.14 6.83 -14.77
C ASP A 309 11.44 7.75 -15.98
N ARG A 310 12.66 7.67 -16.52
CA ARG A 310 13.07 8.41 -17.73
C ARG A 310 12.71 7.64 -19.00
N ALA A 311 12.51 8.36 -20.11
CA ALA A 311 12.31 7.79 -21.43
C ALA A 311 13.53 6.95 -21.88
N ILE A 312 13.31 6.01 -22.80
CA ILE A 312 14.42 5.36 -23.52
C ILE A 312 15.05 6.38 -24.49
N ASP A 313 16.34 6.64 -24.32
CA ASP A 313 17.08 7.61 -25.14
C ASP A 313 18.45 7.06 -25.59
N THR A 314 18.78 5.80 -25.28
CA THR A 314 20.14 5.28 -25.46
C THR A 314 20.14 3.88 -26.09
N ALA A 315 20.90 3.74 -27.17
CA ALA A 315 21.16 2.49 -27.87
C ALA A 315 22.45 1.82 -27.36
N LEU A 316 22.42 0.49 -27.20
CA LEU A 316 23.51 -0.31 -26.62
C LEU A 316 24.22 -1.15 -27.70
N PHE A 317 25.46 -0.83 -28.04
CA PHE A 317 26.25 -1.50 -29.08
C PHE A 317 27.11 -2.65 -28.52
N PRO A 318 27.33 -3.74 -29.29
CA PRO A 318 26.96 -3.91 -30.70
C PRO A 318 25.50 -4.36 -30.96
N CYS A 319 24.71 -4.67 -29.92
CA CYS A 319 23.39 -5.27 -30.10
C CYS A 319 22.24 -4.32 -30.54
N ALA A 320 22.50 -3.01 -30.61
CA ALA A 320 21.58 -1.94 -30.98
C ALA A 320 20.24 -1.86 -30.20
N HIS A 321 20.10 -2.56 -29.07
CA HIS A 321 18.87 -2.50 -28.27
C HIS A 321 18.71 -1.15 -27.57
N ILE A 322 17.51 -0.57 -27.69
CA ILE A 322 17.10 0.71 -27.12
C ILE A 322 16.09 0.39 -26.01
N ILE A 323 16.57 0.21 -24.79
CA ILE A 323 15.74 -0.18 -23.63
C ILE A 323 16.09 0.58 -22.35
N THR A 324 16.95 1.59 -22.41
CA THR A 324 17.48 2.31 -21.25
C THR A 324 17.59 3.79 -21.52
N CYS A 325 17.45 4.61 -20.46
CA CYS A 325 17.94 5.98 -20.46
C CYS A 325 19.47 6.02 -20.27
N GLY A 326 20.12 7.12 -20.63
CA GLY A 326 21.58 7.27 -20.62
C GLY A 326 22.24 7.00 -19.26
N GLU A 327 21.63 7.47 -18.17
CA GLU A 327 22.13 7.21 -16.81
C GLU A 327 22.07 5.72 -16.42
N CYS A 328 21.07 5.00 -16.88
CA CYS A 328 20.97 3.56 -16.66
C CYS A 328 21.92 2.79 -17.58
N ALA A 329 22.06 3.22 -18.84
CA ALA A 329 23.00 2.65 -19.81
C ALA A 329 24.46 2.74 -19.32
N ALA A 330 24.87 3.90 -18.79
CA ALA A 330 26.22 4.13 -18.25
C ALA A 330 26.60 3.23 -17.05
N ARG A 331 25.63 2.53 -16.46
CA ARG A 331 25.81 1.57 -15.35
C ARG A 331 25.73 0.11 -15.79
N CYS A 332 25.59 -0.17 -17.10
CA CYS A 332 25.44 -1.51 -17.64
C CYS A 332 26.69 -1.96 -18.39
N GLU A 333 27.29 -3.08 -17.96
CA GLU A 333 28.34 -3.78 -18.72
C GLU A 333 27.77 -4.74 -19.77
N ARG A 334 26.50 -5.13 -19.63
CA ARG A 334 25.79 -6.07 -20.51
C ARG A 334 24.37 -5.59 -20.78
N CYS A 335 23.87 -5.79 -22.00
CA CYS A 335 22.53 -5.41 -22.41
C CYS A 335 21.48 -6.14 -21.55
N PRO A 336 20.56 -5.44 -20.86
CA PRO A 336 19.53 -6.10 -20.04
C PRO A 336 18.57 -7.01 -20.84
N LEU A 337 18.40 -6.77 -22.14
CA LEU A 337 17.50 -7.54 -23.01
C LEU A 337 18.17 -8.81 -23.55
N CYS A 338 19.31 -8.70 -24.24
CA CYS A 338 19.96 -9.84 -24.90
C CYS A 338 21.23 -10.37 -24.20
N ARG A 339 21.69 -9.72 -23.12
CA ARG A 339 22.91 -10.06 -22.36
C ARG A 339 24.23 -10.00 -23.16
N ALA A 340 24.24 -9.45 -24.37
CA ALA A 340 25.46 -9.09 -25.07
C ALA A 340 26.30 -8.11 -24.23
N GLN A 341 27.63 -8.19 -24.35
CA GLN A 341 28.52 -7.21 -23.72
C GLN A 341 28.31 -5.83 -24.38
N ILE A 342 28.33 -4.77 -23.58
CA ILE A 342 28.19 -3.39 -24.09
C ILE A 342 29.60 -2.85 -24.33
N GLU A 343 29.92 -2.57 -25.59
CA GLU A 343 31.17 -1.92 -26.00
C GLU A 343 31.03 -0.40 -26.03
N GLN A 344 29.85 0.08 -26.43
CA GLN A 344 29.52 1.50 -26.51
C GLN A 344 28.03 1.72 -26.26
N SER A 345 27.68 2.82 -25.62
CA SER A 345 26.29 3.32 -25.54
C SER A 345 26.23 4.68 -26.23
N SER A 346 25.27 4.88 -27.15
CA SER A 346 25.07 6.16 -27.83
C SER A 346 23.67 6.70 -27.57
N ARG A 347 23.56 8.00 -27.30
CA ARG A 347 22.27 8.68 -27.22
C ARG A 347 21.63 8.73 -28.60
N ILE A 348 20.32 8.49 -28.64
CA ILE A 348 19.49 8.63 -29.81
C ILE A 348 18.33 9.60 -29.50
N TYR A 349 17.76 10.17 -30.54
CA TYR A 349 16.61 11.07 -30.43
C TYR A 349 15.41 10.37 -31.05
N LEU A 350 14.35 10.20 -30.26
CA LEU A 350 13.12 9.53 -30.71
C LEU A 350 12.06 10.58 -31.05
N PRO A 351 11.21 10.38 -32.09
CA PRO A 351 10.26 11.41 -32.57
C PRO A 351 9.19 11.88 -31.57
N VAL A 352 9.18 11.35 -30.34
CA VAL A 352 8.21 11.65 -29.28
C VAL A 352 8.60 12.89 -28.46
N GLU A 353 9.86 13.34 -28.54
CA GLU A 353 10.39 14.44 -27.69
C GLU A 353 10.06 15.87 -28.19
N LEU A 354 9.32 16.02 -29.30
CA LEU A 354 9.12 17.32 -29.98
C LEU A 354 7.99 18.21 -29.43
N SER A 355 7.26 17.81 -28.38
CA SER A 355 6.08 18.58 -27.89
C SER A 355 6.38 19.71 -26.90
N HIS A 356 7.65 20.07 -26.68
CA HIS A 356 8.06 21.14 -25.74
C HIS A 356 8.92 22.24 -26.37
N LEU A 357 9.04 22.29 -27.70
CA LEU A 357 9.59 23.42 -28.43
C LEU A 357 8.50 23.97 -29.35
N ASP A 358 7.70 24.90 -28.82
CA ASP A 358 7.10 26.04 -29.54
C ASP A 358 6.18 26.82 -28.58
N ASN A 359 6.78 27.80 -27.88
CA ASN A 359 6.11 28.98 -27.31
C ASN A 359 7.21 29.99 -26.95
N SER A 360 7.78 30.59 -28.01
CA SER A 360 8.67 31.75 -27.98
C SER A 360 7.92 32.99 -28.46
#